data_AF-A0A8J2XVV1-F1
#
_entry.id   AF-A0A8J2XVV1-F1
#
_cell.length_a   1.000
_cell.length_b   1.000
_cell.length_c   1.000
_cell.angle_alpha   90.00
_cell.angle_beta   90.00
_cell.angle_gamma   90.00
#
_symmetry.space_group_name_H-M   'P 1'
#
loop_
_entity.id
_entity.type
_entity.pdbx_description
1 polymer ?
#
loop_
_entity_poly.entity_id
_entity_poly.type
_entity_poly.pdbx_seq_one_letter_code
_entity_poly.pdbx_strand_id
1 'polypeptide(L)'
;MHVTKAILLLTGLYGLASFQKPAIEYEFNISAHRVGKVPQNISVHFINHSNAALNFSNLVLNFYVDDEGFWGTWEKARFLKKDLRLAPKQAFNISIPFDSLTIVSFKEERAFPNSELQHKIQRCKKIKIKASISDWRRLENPLESSSLIWSNSIEF
;
A
#
# COMPACT_ATOMS: atom_id res chain seq x y z
N MET A 1 64.02 -35.59 17.93
CA MET A 1 63.43 -34.24 17.82
C MET A 1 62.54 -34.20 16.59
N HIS A 2 61.23 -34.19 16.81
CA HIS A 2 60.19 -34.02 15.80
C HIS A 2 60.20 -32.57 15.27
N VAL A 3 59.72 -32.35 14.05
CA VAL A 3 58.39 -31.77 13.76
C VAL A 3 58.30 -31.46 12.26
N THR A 4 57.24 -32.00 11.68
CA THR A 4 56.74 -31.92 10.31
C THR A 4 56.47 -30.47 9.87
N LYS A 5 56.92 -30.07 8.68
CA LYS A 5 56.48 -28.81 8.05
C LYS A 5 55.19 -29.05 7.27
N ALA A 6 54.06 -28.73 7.89
CA ALA A 6 52.81 -28.46 7.19
C ALA A 6 52.48 -26.99 7.40
N ILE A 7 52.47 -26.19 6.34
CA ILE A 7 51.79 -24.89 6.34
C ILE A 7 50.93 -24.82 5.10
N LEU A 8 49.65 -25.11 5.35
CA LEU A 8 48.47 -24.69 4.59
C LEU A 8 48.48 -23.17 4.48
N LEU A 9 48.26 -22.59 3.30
CA LEU A 9 47.92 -21.17 3.19
C LEU A 9 46.83 -20.94 2.12
N LEU A 10 45.62 -20.89 2.67
CA LEU A 10 44.47 -20.06 2.29
C LEU A 10 44.05 -20.01 0.82
N THR A 11 43.11 -20.89 0.45
CA THR A 11 42.03 -20.53 -0.46
C THR A 11 41.22 -19.40 0.18
N GLY A 12 41.39 -18.18 -0.32
CA GLY A 12 40.57 -17.04 0.03
C GLY A 12 39.10 -17.37 -0.21
N LEU A 13 38.35 -17.45 0.89
CA LEU A 13 36.89 -17.50 0.90
C LEU A 13 36.38 -16.28 0.13
N TYR A 14 35.89 -16.50 -1.09
CA TYR A 14 34.85 -15.65 -1.66
C TYR A 14 33.63 -15.83 -0.77
N GLY A 15 33.60 -15.06 0.32
CA GLY A 15 32.38 -14.84 1.07
C GLY A 15 31.39 -14.24 0.09
N LEU A 16 30.47 -15.08 -0.38
CA LEU A 16 29.19 -14.65 -0.92
C LEU A 16 28.52 -13.84 0.19
N ALA A 17 28.82 -12.55 0.25
CA ALA A 17 27.97 -11.61 0.95
C ALA A 17 26.64 -11.68 0.22
N SER A 18 25.74 -12.52 0.72
CA SER A 18 24.34 -12.46 0.33
C SER A 18 23.93 -11.03 0.59
N PHE A 19 23.73 -10.25 -0.48
CA PHE A 19 23.06 -8.96 -0.38
C PHE A 19 21.64 -9.25 0.08
N GLN A 20 21.44 -9.41 1.39
CA GLN A 20 20.12 -9.33 1.97
C GLN A 20 19.67 -7.91 1.73
N LYS A 21 18.74 -7.73 0.78
CA LYS A 21 18.02 -6.47 0.63
C LYS A 21 17.47 -6.12 2.03
N PRO A 22 17.73 -4.91 2.55
CA PRO A 22 17.26 -4.54 3.87
C PRO A 22 15.74 -4.75 3.94
N ALA A 23 15.29 -5.42 5.00
CA ALA A 23 13.86 -5.60 5.24
C ALA A 23 13.21 -4.22 5.37
N ILE A 24 12.15 -3.98 4.58
CA ILE A 24 11.40 -2.73 4.64
C ILE A 24 10.41 -2.86 5.80
N GLU A 25 10.68 -2.15 6.88
CA GLU A 25 9.77 -2.05 8.03
C GLU A 25 8.85 -0.84 7.87
N TYR A 26 7.54 -1.05 7.97
CA TYR A 26 6.53 -0.01 7.88
C TYR A 26 5.27 -0.38 8.66
N GLU A 27 4.49 0.63 8.99
CA GLU A 27 3.12 0.48 9.48
C GLU A 27 2.17 1.10 8.45
N PHE A 28 1.15 0.38 8.01
CA PHE A 28 0.13 0.89 7.10
C PHE A 28 -1.25 0.54 7.62
N ASN A 29 -2.01 1.54 8.04
CA ASN A 29 -3.30 1.38 8.70
C ASN A 29 -4.36 2.24 8.04
N ILE A 30 -5.58 1.72 7.98
CA ILE A 30 -6.74 2.49 7.55
C ILE A 30 -7.86 2.37 8.58
N SER A 31 -8.66 3.43 8.69
CA SER A 31 -9.85 3.46 9.51
C SER A 31 -10.95 4.25 8.80
N ALA A 32 -12.20 3.95 9.08
CA ALA A 32 -13.33 4.73 8.58
C ALA A 32 -14.11 5.33 9.74
N HIS A 33 -14.28 6.65 9.72
CA HIS A 33 -15.31 7.30 10.53
C HIS A 33 -16.64 7.21 9.78
N ARG A 34 -17.70 6.75 10.44
CA ARG A 34 -18.99 6.48 9.81
C ARG A 34 -20.14 6.99 10.66
N VAL A 35 -21.21 7.43 10.00
CA VAL A 35 -22.52 7.64 10.61
C VAL A 35 -23.48 6.66 9.93
N GLY A 36 -23.89 5.63 10.66
CA GLY A 36 -24.54 4.45 10.08
C GLY A 36 -23.52 3.55 9.35
N LYS A 37 -23.91 3.03 8.17
CA LYS A 37 -23.05 2.16 7.34
C LYS A 37 -22.16 2.92 6.35
N VAL A 38 -22.50 4.16 6.01
CA VAL A 38 -21.73 4.93 5.03
C VAL A 38 -20.54 5.60 5.71
N PRO A 39 -19.30 5.40 5.23
CA PRO A 39 -18.15 6.18 5.70
C PRO A 39 -18.36 7.66 5.41
N GLN A 40 -18.12 8.51 6.40
CA GLN A 40 -17.97 9.95 6.17
C GLN A 40 -16.56 10.28 5.70
N ASN A 41 -15.57 9.65 6.34
CA ASN A 41 -14.18 9.78 5.96
C ASN A 41 -13.44 8.45 6.11
N ILE A 42 -12.39 8.31 5.31
CA ILE A 42 -11.45 7.20 5.35
C ILE A 42 -10.10 7.79 5.68
N SER A 43 -9.58 7.45 6.86
CA SER A 43 -8.26 7.86 7.30
C SER A 43 -7.25 6.81 6.88
N VAL A 44 -6.12 7.26 6.36
CA VAL A 44 -5.00 6.43 5.96
C VAL A 44 -3.76 6.92 6.69
N HIS A 45 -3.14 6.01 7.42
CA HIS A 45 -1.95 6.23 8.22
C HIS A 45 -0.81 5.35 7.69
N PHE A 46 0.35 5.94 7.47
CA PHE A 46 1.54 5.22 7.05
C PHE A 46 2.75 5.71 7.85
N ILE A 47 3.52 4.81 8.47
CA ILE A 47 4.80 5.12 9.11
C ILE A 47 5.92 4.35 8.43
N ASN A 48 6.97 5.05 8.03
CA ASN A 48 8.20 4.44 7.57
C ASN A 48 9.11 4.09 8.75
N HIS A 49 9.15 2.83 9.19
CA HIS A 49 10.08 2.40 10.24
C HIS A 49 11.47 2.07 9.70
N SER A 50 11.63 1.94 8.39
CA SER A 50 12.90 1.61 7.77
C SER A 50 13.92 2.76 7.88
N ASN A 51 15.20 2.40 7.74
CA ASN A 51 16.30 3.38 7.71
C ASN A 51 16.50 4.02 6.32
N ALA A 52 15.68 3.66 5.33
CA ALA A 52 15.71 4.19 3.98
C ALA A 52 14.48 5.04 3.70
N ALA A 53 14.58 5.98 2.75
CA ALA A 53 13.41 6.70 2.27
C ALA A 53 12.51 5.77 1.43
N LEU A 54 11.21 5.99 1.51
CA LEU A 54 10.20 5.31 0.71
C LEU A 54 9.55 6.29 -0.27
N ASN A 55 9.31 5.88 -1.52
CA ASN A 55 8.69 6.72 -2.54
C ASN A 55 7.43 6.05 -3.10
N PHE A 56 6.30 6.76 -3.08
CA PHE A 56 5.01 6.22 -3.46
C PHE A 56 4.37 6.97 -4.62
N SER A 57 3.71 6.23 -5.52
CA SER A 57 3.11 6.78 -6.75
C SER A 57 1.60 6.96 -6.69
N ASN A 58 0.87 6.10 -5.97
CA ASN A 58 -0.58 6.07 -5.99
C ASN A 58 -1.15 5.48 -4.70
N LEU A 59 -2.22 6.09 -4.19
CA LEU A 59 -3.11 5.52 -3.20
C LEU A 59 -4.46 5.24 -3.87
N VAL A 60 -4.89 3.98 -3.81
CA VAL A 60 -6.16 3.51 -4.38
C VAL A 60 -7.01 2.92 -3.26
N LEU A 61 -8.29 3.29 -3.21
CA LEU A 61 -9.27 2.67 -2.33
C LEU A 61 -10.17 1.75 -3.13
N ASN A 62 -10.25 0.48 -2.75
CA ASN A 62 -11.15 -0.49 -3.35
C ASN A 62 -12.31 -0.72 -2.37
N PHE A 63 -13.54 -0.62 -2.87
CA PHE A 63 -14.75 -0.90 -2.12
C PHE A 63 -15.33 -2.21 -2.63
N TYR A 64 -15.72 -3.09 -1.71
CA TYR A 64 -16.46 -4.31 -2.01
C TYR A 64 -17.75 -4.26 -1.20
N VAL A 65 -18.89 -4.21 -1.89
CA VAL A 65 -20.23 -4.06 -1.29
C VAL A 65 -21.07 -5.25 -1.72
N ASP A 66 -21.38 -6.17 -0.80
CA ASP A 66 -22.06 -7.45 -1.11
C ASP A 66 -21.51 -8.14 -2.37
N ASP A 67 -20.18 -8.24 -2.48
CA ASP A 67 -19.42 -8.84 -3.59
C ASP A 67 -19.29 -8.00 -4.88
N GLU A 68 -19.92 -6.82 -4.96
CA GLU A 68 -19.68 -5.84 -6.03
C GLU A 68 -18.44 -4.98 -5.75
N GLY A 69 -17.53 -4.85 -6.72
CA GLY A 69 -16.26 -4.13 -6.58
C GLY A 69 -16.26 -2.73 -7.24
N PHE A 70 -15.65 -1.76 -6.56
CA PHE A 70 -15.52 -0.38 -7.02
C PHE A 70 -14.15 0.22 -6.68
N TRP A 71 -13.60 1.05 -7.57
CA TRP A 71 -12.39 1.85 -7.36
C TRP A 71 -12.80 3.23 -6.92
N GLY A 72 -12.32 3.70 -5.78
CA GLY A 72 -12.36 5.09 -5.36
C GLY A 72 -11.00 5.74 -5.50
N THR A 73 -10.95 6.83 -6.26
CA THR A 73 -9.78 7.68 -6.35
C THR A 73 -10.08 9.05 -5.80
N TRP A 74 -9.11 9.66 -5.13
CA TRP A 74 -9.19 11.03 -4.67
C TRP A 74 -8.18 11.88 -5.43
N GLU A 75 -8.64 12.93 -6.12
CA GLU A 75 -7.78 13.74 -6.97
C GLU A 75 -6.57 14.33 -6.21
N LYS A 76 -6.75 14.69 -4.94
CA LYS A 76 -5.68 15.21 -4.08
C LYS A 76 -4.70 14.14 -3.58
N ALA A 77 -5.05 12.85 -3.67
CA ALA A 77 -4.16 11.72 -3.39
C ALA A 77 -3.61 11.06 -4.67
N ARG A 78 -3.91 11.62 -5.85
CA ARG A 78 -3.17 11.28 -7.07
C ARG A 78 -1.76 11.86 -6.92
N PHE A 79 -0.84 11.08 -6.36
CA PHE A 79 0.59 11.41 -6.35
C PHE A 79 1.21 11.42 -7.77
N LEU A 80 0.37 11.33 -8.82
CA LEU A 80 0.69 11.43 -10.24
C LEU A 80 1.41 12.73 -10.66
N LYS A 81 1.35 13.80 -9.86
CA LYS A 81 2.09 15.06 -10.14
C LYS A 81 3.30 15.28 -9.24
N LYS A 82 3.39 14.59 -8.11
CA LYS A 82 4.51 14.66 -7.15
C LYS A 82 4.46 13.44 -6.24
N ASP A 83 5.49 12.62 -6.31
CA ASP A 83 5.61 11.41 -5.49
C ASP A 83 5.52 11.76 -3.99
N LEU A 84 4.89 10.86 -3.23
CA LEU A 84 5.00 10.93 -1.77
C LEU A 84 6.31 10.27 -1.34
N ARG A 85 7.27 11.09 -0.92
CA ARG A 85 8.52 10.63 -0.31
C ARG A 85 8.41 10.68 1.20
N LEU A 86 8.53 9.53 1.86
CA LEU A 86 8.65 9.43 3.32
C LEU A 86 10.10 9.18 3.72
N ALA A 87 10.68 10.12 4.45
CA ALA A 87 11.97 9.96 5.09
C ALA A 87 11.92 8.85 6.16
N PRO A 88 13.08 8.32 6.62
CA PRO A 88 13.13 7.41 7.75
C PRO A 88 12.37 7.95 8.97
N LYS A 89 11.58 7.10 9.62
CA LYS A 89 10.73 7.41 10.79
C LYS A 89 9.63 8.46 10.54
N GLN A 90 9.42 8.89 9.30
CA GLN A 90 8.35 9.83 8.97
C GLN A 90 6.99 9.13 8.88
N ALA A 91 5.96 9.83 9.36
CA ALA A 91 4.57 9.44 9.22
C ALA A 91 3.85 10.27 8.15
N PHE A 92 2.89 9.64 7.48
CA PHE A 92 1.93 10.25 6.58
C PHE A 92 0.52 9.96 7.09
N ASN A 93 -0.30 11.01 7.11
CA ASN A 93 -1.67 10.97 7.57
C ASN A 93 -2.53 11.71 6.58
N ILE A 94 -3.61 11.08 6.14
CA ILE A 94 -4.59 11.70 5.27
C ILE A 94 -5.99 11.25 5.66
N SER A 95 -6.92 12.18 5.70
CA SER A 95 -8.34 11.89 5.87
C SER A 95 -9.06 12.25 4.58
N ILE A 96 -9.68 11.26 3.96
CA ILE A 96 -10.30 11.36 2.65
C ILE A 96 -11.82 11.40 2.85
N PRO A 97 -12.50 12.53 2.57
CA PRO A 97 -13.95 12.60 2.61
C PRO A 97 -14.54 11.64 1.57
N PHE A 98 -15.48 10.78 1.98
CA PHE A 98 -16.05 9.77 1.09
C PHE A 98 -16.74 10.41 -0.12
N ASP A 99 -17.46 11.52 0.08
CA ASP A 99 -18.16 12.27 -0.97
C ASP A 99 -17.22 12.87 -2.02
N SER A 100 -15.94 13.03 -1.70
CA SER A 100 -14.94 13.59 -2.62
C SER A 100 -14.28 12.54 -3.51
N LEU A 101 -14.64 11.27 -3.37
CA LEU A 101 -14.11 10.18 -4.18
C LEU A 101 -14.77 10.15 -5.56
N THR A 102 -13.96 10.00 -6.60
CA THR A 102 -14.41 9.53 -7.90
C THR A 102 -14.47 8.01 -7.85
N ILE A 103 -15.68 7.47 -8.01
CA ILE A 103 -15.94 6.03 -7.97
C ILE A 103 -16.03 5.48 -9.39
N VAL A 104 -15.46 4.31 -9.64
CA VAL A 104 -15.55 3.55 -10.89
C VAL A 104 -15.97 2.12 -10.56
N SER A 105 -16.96 1.58 -11.27
CA SER A 105 -17.38 0.17 -11.11
C SER A 105 -16.37 -0.76 -11.77
N PHE A 106 -16.01 -1.88 -11.12
CA PHE A 106 -15.14 -2.90 -11.75
C PHE A 106 -15.84 -3.59 -12.91
N LYS A 107 -17.15 -3.82 -12.78
CA LYS A 107 -17.93 -4.56 -13.78
C LYS A 107 -18.17 -3.74 -15.04
N GLU A 108 -18.46 -2.45 -14.86
CA GLU A 108 -18.84 -1.57 -15.96
C GLU A 108 -17.68 -0.71 -16.48
N GLU A 109 -16.55 -0.71 -15.77
CA GLU A 109 -15.33 0.05 -16.08
C GLU A 109 -15.57 1.55 -16.34
N ARG A 110 -16.63 2.11 -15.73
CA ARG A 110 -17.04 3.51 -15.90
C ARG A 110 -17.32 4.19 -14.57
N ALA A 111 -17.31 5.52 -14.61
CA ALA A 111 -17.66 6.35 -13.46
C ALA A 111 -19.03 5.95 -12.90
N PHE A 112 -19.07 5.73 -11.59
CA PHE A 112 -20.25 5.33 -10.84
C PHE A 112 -20.66 6.47 -9.91
N PRO A 113 -21.92 6.91 -9.88
CA PRO A 113 -22.35 8.00 -9.02
C PRO A 113 -22.12 7.67 -7.54
N ASN A 114 -21.51 8.59 -6.80
CA ASN A 114 -21.21 8.38 -5.38
C ASN A 114 -22.50 8.15 -4.57
N SER A 115 -23.56 8.89 -4.88
CA SER A 115 -24.89 8.71 -4.27
C SER A 115 -25.46 7.30 -4.43
N GLU A 116 -25.26 6.66 -5.59
CA GLU A 116 -25.68 5.28 -5.81
C GLU A 116 -24.86 4.29 -4.98
N LEU A 117 -23.55 4.54 -4.85
CA LEU A 117 -22.70 3.69 -4.00
C LEU A 117 -23.11 3.82 -2.53
N GLN A 118 -23.39 5.03 -2.06
CA GLN A 118 -23.89 5.26 -0.70
C GLN A 118 -25.18 4.50 -0.43
N HIS A 119 -26.11 4.52 -1.39
CA HIS A 119 -27.37 3.81 -1.28
C HIS A 119 -27.17 2.28 -1.23
N LYS A 120 -26.27 1.74 -2.06
CA LYS A 120 -25.86 0.33 -1.99
C LYS A 120 -25.27 0.00 -0.61
N ILE A 121 -24.35 0.81 -0.10
CA ILE A 121 -23.71 0.61 1.21
C ILE A 121 -24.74 0.65 2.36
N GLN A 122 -25.74 1.54 2.30
CA GLN A 122 -26.78 1.59 3.33
C GLN A 122 -27.60 0.30 3.42
N ARG A 123 -27.79 -0.38 2.27
CA ARG A 123 -28.62 -1.58 2.14
C ARG A 123 -27.81 -2.87 2.19
N CYS A 124 -26.48 -2.79 2.12
CA CYS A 124 -25.65 -3.98 2.03
C CYS A 124 -25.59 -4.76 3.34
N LYS A 125 -25.26 -6.04 3.26
CA LYS A 125 -24.96 -6.87 4.44
C LYS A 125 -23.53 -6.64 4.91
N LYS A 126 -22.60 -6.48 3.97
CA LYS A 126 -21.17 -6.39 4.24
C LYS A 126 -20.51 -5.37 3.32
N ILE A 127 -19.64 -4.56 3.91
CA ILE A 127 -18.72 -3.69 3.17
C ILE A 127 -17.29 -4.00 3.58
N LYS A 128 -16.41 -4.10 2.59
CA LYS A 128 -14.96 -4.14 2.78
C LYS A 128 -14.31 -3.00 2.02
N ILE A 129 -13.49 -2.23 2.71
CA ILE A 129 -12.68 -1.16 2.10
C ILE A 129 -11.23 -1.61 2.19
N LYS A 130 -10.55 -1.68 1.05
CA LYS A 130 -9.13 -2.03 0.96
C LYS A 130 -8.37 -0.83 0.40
N ALA A 131 -7.45 -0.27 1.16
CA ALA A 131 -6.51 0.70 0.64
C ALA A 131 -5.27 -0.02 0.10
N SER A 132 -4.75 0.46 -1.01
CA SER A 132 -3.51 -0.04 -1.60
C SER A 132 -2.63 1.13 -1.99
N ILE A 133 -1.34 1.04 -1.69
CA ILE A 133 -0.36 2.04 -2.10
C ILE A 133 0.77 1.38 -2.90
N SER A 134 1.24 2.09 -3.92
CA SER A 134 2.26 1.63 -4.87
C SER A 134 3.65 2.13 -4.50
N ASP A 135 4.65 1.23 -4.45
CA ASP A 135 6.07 1.53 -4.22
C ASP A 135 6.84 1.53 -5.55
N TRP A 136 7.47 2.66 -5.86
CA TRP A 136 8.26 2.82 -7.09
C TRP A 136 9.45 1.85 -7.20
N ARG A 137 10.09 1.50 -6.08
CA ARG A 137 11.30 0.63 -6.10
C ARG A 137 11.00 -0.77 -6.61
N ARG A 138 9.73 -1.16 -6.64
CA ARG A 138 9.27 -2.45 -7.15
C ARG A 138 8.65 -2.35 -8.55
N LEU A 139 8.39 -1.14 -9.06
CA LEU A 139 8.01 -0.90 -10.46
C LEU A 139 9.19 -1.08 -11.41
N GLU A 140 10.43 -0.94 -10.92
CA GLU A 140 11.66 -1.11 -11.71
C GLU A 140 11.90 -2.57 -12.17
N ASN A 141 11.19 -3.55 -11.60
CA ASN A 141 11.25 -4.96 -12.03
C ASN A 141 9.85 -5.45 -12.46
N PRO A 142 9.52 -5.40 -13.77
CA PRO A 142 8.18 -5.70 -14.28
C PRO A 142 7.72 -7.16 -14.06
N LEU A 143 8.64 -8.10 -13.83
CA LEU A 143 8.31 -9.51 -13.54
C LEU A 143 7.95 -9.76 -12.06
N GLU A 144 8.27 -8.82 -11.16
CA GLU A 144 7.90 -8.84 -9.73
C GLU A 144 6.80 -7.81 -9.38
N SER A 145 6.40 -6.99 -10.36
CA SER A 145 5.58 -5.80 -10.17
C SER A 145 4.08 -6.09 -10.33
N SER A 146 3.45 -6.65 -9.29
CA SER A 146 2.10 -6.18 -8.96
C SER A 146 2.26 -4.79 -8.35
N SER A 147 2.03 -3.74 -9.10
CA SER A 147 2.30 -2.34 -8.72
C SER A 147 1.64 -1.88 -7.42
N LEU A 148 0.66 -2.63 -6.89
CA LEU A 148 0.01 -2.42 -5.59
C LEU A 148 0.63 -3.36 -4.55
N ILE A 149 1.35 -2.82 -3.57
CA ILE A 149 2.30 -3.64 -2.79
C ILE A 149 1.95 -3.69 -1.31
N TRP A 150 1.38 -2.61 -0.75
CA TRP A 150 0.93 -2.64 0.64
C TRP A 150 -0.55 -2.36 0.68
N SER A 151 -1.25 -3.23 1.40
CA SER A 151 -2.69 -3.12 1.55
C SER A 151 -3.12 -3.38 2.97
N ASN A 152 -4.05 -2.56 3.45
CA ASN A 152 -4.81 -2.83 4.66
C ASN A 152 -6.30 -2.77 4.30
N SER A 153 -7.13 -3.47 5.07
CA SER A 153 -8.57 -3.48 4.87
C SER A 153 -9.34 -3.37 6.17
N ILE A 154 -10.47 -2.69 6.10
CA ILE A 154 -11.49 -2.66 7.14
C ILE A 154 -12.76 -3.32 6.60
N GLU A 155 -13.47 -4.00 7.48
CA GLU A 155 -14.71 -4.71 7.16
C GLU A 155 -15.74 -4.43 8.24
N PHE A 156 -17.00 -4.24 7.82
CA PHE A 156 -18.14 -4.06 8.72
C PHE A 156 -19.49 -4.25 8.03
#